data_AF-A0A9E0QAP6-F1
#
_entry.id   AF-A0A9E0QAP6-F1
#
_cell.length_a   1.000
_cell.length_b   1.000
_cell.length_c   1.000
_cell.angle_alpha   90.00
_cell.angle_beta   90.00
_cell.angle_gamma   90.00
#
_symmetry.space_group_name_H-M   'P 1'
#
loop_
_entity.id
_entity.type
_entity.pdbx_description
1 polymer ?
#
loop_
_entity_poly.entity_id
_entity_poly.type
_entity_poly.pdbx_seq_one_letter_code
_entity_poly.pdbx_strand_id
1 'polypeptide(L)'
;MRKLTLSFIIVMIIGVAVFSTTGCTDKKSTSADSAAVNTKAADSTSADTLNNIISDTPMPKAADELFDDFFFNFAANRKLQRKRIHYPLPVYRDGKVKKYIQKGQWKIDNFFMRQDFYTLIFDNIKQMQVVKDTSIDHVIVEKVYFKKEIVKQYLFNRINGQWMMTSINYKPLYQNMNASFLKFYQKFVADSAYQVHSVNDPLMFTGPDPDDDFGTMTGTLAPEQWPSFAPQLPRGLIYNIIYGQKYTESNQKIFVVRGIANGLETELTFKKRGEKWKLTKLSM
;
A
#
# COMPACT_ATOMS: atom_id res chain seq x y z
N MET A 1 38.46 -21.07 71.29
CA MET A 1 37.29 -20.59 70.52
C MET A 1 37.72 -19.38 69.69
N ARG A 2 37.20 -19.24 68.46
CA ARG A 2 37.64 -18.35 67.36
C ARG A 2 38.87 -18.83 66.58
N LYS A 3 38.77 -20.07 66.07
CA LYS A 3 39.46 -20.58 64.88
C LYS A 3 38.37 -21.14 63.95
N LEU A 4 37.73 -20.30 63.15
CA LEU A 4 36.92 -20.66 61.98
C LEU A 4 36.33 -19.36 61.44
N THR A 5 36.96 -18.77 60.41
CA THR A 5 36.33 -17.79 59.47
C THR A 5 37.33 -17.17 58.48
N LEU A 6 38.61 -17.55 58.48
CA LEU A 6 39.60 -16.97 57.55
C LEU A 6 40.32 -18.00 56.67
N SER A 7 39.63 -19.08 56.30
CA SER A 7 40.18 -20.15 55.43
C SER A 7 39.17 -20.66 54.40
N PHE A 8 38.29 -19.77 53.91
CA PHE A 8 37.29 -20.11 52.87
C PHE A 8 37.37 -19.24 51.61
N ILE A 9 38.43 -18.44 51.43
CA ILE A 9 38.53 -17.49 50.29
C ILE A 9 39.80 -17.70 49.45
N ILE A 10 40.64 -18.71 49.76
CA ILE A 10 41.90 -18.96 49.01
C ILE A 10 42.08 -20.46 48.68
N VAL A 11 41.00 -21.13 48.26
CA VAL A 11 41.04 -22.48 47.64
C VAL A 11 40.09 -22.56 46.42
N MET A 12 39.88 -21.43 45.74
CA MET A 12 39.12 -21.40 44.47
C MET A 12 39.92 -20.72 43.36
N ILE A 13 41.22 -21.01 43.31
CA ILE A 13 42.09 -20.70 42.18
C ILE A 13 43.01 -21.92 42.02
N ILE A 14 43.06 -22.45 40.80
CA ILE A 14 43.93 -23.55 40.31
C ILE A 14 43.33 -24.98 40.42
N GLY A 15 42.94 -25.53 39.25
CA GLY A 15 42.46 -26.90 39.02
C GLY A 15 41.00 -26.88 38.58
N VAL A 16 40.65 -26.95 37.29
CA VAL A 16 40.86 -28.09 36.40
C VAL A 16 40.85 -27.59 34.95
N ALA A 17 41.92 -27.92 34.21
CA ALA A 17 41.87 -28.10 32.77
C ALA A 17 41.74 -29.62 32.51
N VAL A 18 40.81 -30.02 31.62
CA VAL A 18 40.86 -31.16 30.66
C VAL A 18 39.43 -31.59 30.24
N PHE A 19 39.13 -31.28 28.97
CA PHE A 19 38.32 -32.00 27.96
C PHE A 19 36.96 -32.64 28.30
N SER A 20 35.87 -32.16 27.65
CA SER A 20 35.11 -32.93 26.61
C SER A 20 33.93 -32.16 25.96
N THR A 21 33.91 -32.23 24.62
CA THR A 21 32.78 -32.35 23.66
C THR A 21 31.71 -31.25 23.42
N THR A 22 31.73 -30.74 22.16
CA THR A 22 30.63 -30.43 21.21
C THR A 22 29.50 -29.43 21.55
N GLY A 23 29.35 -28.39 20.70
CA GLY A 23 28.03 -27.88 20.27
C GLY A 23 27.81 -26.35 20.26
N CYS A 24 27.84 -25.77 19.05
CA CYS A 24 27.05 -24.63 18.53
C CYS A 24 27.03 -23.21 19.17
N THR A 25 27.24 -22.24 18.27
CA THR A 25 26.56 -20.93 18.05
C THR A 25 26.90 -19.65 18.82
N ASP A 26 27.16 -18.60 18.01
CA ASP A 26 26.90 -17.15 18.17
C ASP A 26 27.66 -16.37 19.25
N LYS A 27 28.05 -15.10 19.13
CA LYS A 27 27.65 -13.97 18.25
C LYS A 27 28.71 -12.87 18.41
N LYS A 28 29.09 -12.16 17.33
CA LYS A 28 29.64 -10.79 17.45
C LYS A 28 28.65 -9.83 16.81
N SER A 29 28.17 -8.90 17.62
CA SER A 29 27.17 -7.89 17.29
C SER A 29 27.66 -6.92 16.24
N THR A 30 26.87 -6.73 15.17
CA THR A 30 26.95 -5.55 14.32
C THR A 30 25.54 -4.96 14.21
N SER A 31 25.49 -3.64 14.41
CA SER A 31 24.34 -2.75 14.36
C SER A 31 23.33 -3.06 13.25
N ALA A 32 22.08 -3.29 13.65
CA ALA A 32 20.89 -2.82 12.94
C ALA A 32 20.75 -1.31 13.25
N ASP A 33 20.16 -0.43 12.43
CA ASP A 33 18.84 -0.60 11.86
C ASP A 33 18.63 0.34 10.64
N SER A 34 18.18 -0.26 9.54
CA SER A 34 17.57 0.40 8.39
C SER A 34 16.89 -0.71 7.61
N ALA A 35 15.81 -1.24 8.19
CA ALA A 35 14.97 -2.24 7.54
C ALA A 35 14.26 -1.60 6.33
N ALA A 36 14.92 -1.65 5.16
CA ALA A 36 14.24 -1.53 3.89
C ALA A 36 13.27 -2.71 3.76
N VAL A 37 11.96 -2.44 3.80
CA VAL A 37 10.93 -3.44 3.46
C VAL A 37 11.06 -3.72 1.96
N ASN A 38 11.90 -4.69 1.62
CA ASN A 38 11.89 -5.34 0.32
C ASN A 38 10.60 -6.16 0.24
N THR A 39 9.67 -5.79 -0.63
CA THR A 39 8.54 -6.63 -1.00
C THR A 39 9.03 -7.83 -1.83
N LYS A 40 9.73 -8.76 -1.19
CA LYS A 40 10.06 -10.08 -1.72
C LYS A 40 9.55 -11.14 -0.76
N ALA A 41 8.55 -11.88 -1.25
CA ALA A 41 8.12 -13.20 -0.81
C ALA A 41 8.04 -13.39 0.72
N ALA A 42 7.03 -12.79 1.34
CA ALA A 42 6.54 -13.28 2.62
C ALA A 42 5.79 -14.61 2.38
N ASP A 43 6.24 -15.60 3.13
CA ASP A 43 5.74 -16.96 3.37
C ASP A 43 4.34 -17.31 2.84
N SER A 44 4.27 -18.35 1.99
CA SER A 44 3.06 -18.76 1.26
C SER A 44 2.10 -19.65 2.06
N THR A 45 2.21 -19.70 3.40
CA THR A 45 1.50 -20.71 4.21
C THR A 45 0.36 -20.15 5.07
N SER A 46 0.41 -18.90 5.52
CA SER A 46 -0.65 -18.30 6.36
C SER A 46 -1.77 -17.59 5.57
N ALA A 47 -1.49 -17.17 4.33
CA ALA A 47 -2.48 -16.51 3.49
C ALA A 47 -3.49 -17.48 2.85
N ASP A 48 -3.14 -18.76 2.69
CA ASP A 48 -4.02 -19.74 2.03
C ASP A 48 -5.18 -20.21 2.94
N THR A 49 -5.03 -20.18 4.26
CA THR A 49 -6.10 -20.56 5.21
C THR A 49 -7.21 -19.52 5.29
N LEU A 50 -6.90 -18.21 5.33
CA LEU A 50 -7.92 -17.14 5.26
C LEU A 50 -8.59 -17.08 3.88
N ASN A 51 -7.83 -17.31 2.80
CA ASN A 51 -8.39 -17.38 1.45
C ASN A 51 -9.40 -18.52 1.27
N ASN A 52 -9.25 -19.64 1.99
CA ASN A 52 -10.18 -20.76 1.91
C ASN A 52 -11.50 -20.49 2.67
N ILE A 53 -11.45 -19.84 3.83
CA ILE A 53 -12.66 -19.53 4.64
C ILE A 53 -13.56 -18.50 3.93
N ILE A 54 -13.00 -17.52 3.22
CA ILE A 54 -13.75 -16.52 2.42
C ILE A 54 -14.25 -17.12 1.08
N SER A 55 -13.71 -18.27 0.65
CA SER A 55 -14.04 -18.82 -0.68
C SER A 55 -15.42 -19.46 -0.79
N ASP A 56 -16.03 -19.83 0.34
CA ASP A 56 -17.28 -20.59 0.39
C ASP A 56 -18.51 -19.79 0.80
N THR A 57 -18.36 -18.56 1.28
CA THR A 57 -19.50 -17.65 1.46
C THR A 57 -19.88 -16.99 0.12
N PRO A 58 -21.12 -17.14 -0.35
CA PRO A 58 -21.57 -16.47 -1.56
C PRO A 58 -21.60 -14.96 -1.32
N MET A 59 -20.97 -14.19 -2.21
CA MET A 59 -21.03 -12.74 -2.21
C MET A 59 -22.50 -12.27 -2.14
N PRO A 60 -22.87 -11.40 -1.18
CA PRO A 60 -24.19 -10.81 -1.11
C PRO A 60 -24.52 -10.04 -2.41
N LYS A 61 -25.77 -10.10 -2.89
CA LYS A 61 -26.18 -9.33 -4.08
C LYS A 61 -25.96 -7.82 -3.90
N ALA A 62 -26.11 -7.32 -2.67
CA ALA A 62 -25.85 -5.92 -2.33
C ALA A 62 -24.38 -5.50 -2.52
N ALA A 63 -23.42 -6.44 -2.55
CA ALA A 63 -22.02 -6.11 -2.81
C ALA A 63 -21.79 -5.59 -4.24
N ASP A 64 -22.73 -5.79 -5.18
CA ASP A 64 -22.68 -5.15 -6.49
C ASP A 64 -23.17 -3.68 -6.48
N GLU A 65 -23.63 -3.13 -5.34
CA GLU A 65 -24.07 -1.74 -5.21
C GLU A 65 -22.90 -0.75 -5.14
N LEU A 66 -21.89 -1.06 -4.31
CA LEU A 66 -20.66 -0.29 -4.18
C LEU A 66 -19.50 -1.04 -4.83
N PHE A 67 -18.70 -0.33 -5.64
CA PHE A 67 -17.56 -0.96 -6.31
C PHE A 67 -16.54 -1.53 -5.32
N ASP A 68 -16.26 -0.82 -4.22
CA ASP A 68 -15.28 -1.26 -3.22
C ASP A 68 -15.69 -2.61 -2.61
N ASP A 69 -16.94 -2.76 -2.18
CA ASP A 69 -17.48 -4.01 -1.64
C ASP A 69 -17.38 -5.16 -2.64
N PHE A 70 -17.74 -4.90 -3.90
CA PHE A 70 -17.56 -5.85 -4.99
C PHE A 70 -16.08 -6.25 -5.11
N PHE A 71 -15.19 -5.26 -5.16
CA PHE A 71 -13.78 -5.44 -5.51
C PHE A 71 -13.01 -6.19 -4.42
N PHE A 72 -13.29 -5.93 -3.13
CA PHE A 72 -12.73 -6.69 -2.02
C PHE A 72 -13.05 -8.19 -2.15
N ASN A 73 -14.31 -8.51 -2.40
CA ASN A 73 -14.74 -9.90 -2.62
C ASN A 73 -14.13 -10.49 -3.90
N PHE A 74 -14.06 -9.71 -5.00
CA PHE A 74 -13.45 -10.13 -6.26
C PHE A 74 -11.96 -10.45 -6.12
N ALA A 75 -11.23 -9.71 -5.30
CA ALA A 75 -9.80 -9.90 -5.06
C ALA A 75 -9.50 -11.05 -4.08
N ALA A 76 -10.43 -11.34 -3.15
CA ALA A 76 -10.30 -12.41 -2.17
C ALA A 76 -10.77 -13.78 -2.70
N ASN A 77 -11.88 -13.84 -3.44
CA ASN A 77 -12.51 -15.11 -3.81
C ASN A 77 -12.14 -15.56 -5.24
N ARG A 78 -11.39 -16.67 -5.34
CA ARG A 78 -10.90 -17.24 -6.62
C ARG A 78 -12.04 -17.65 -7.57
N LYS A 79 -13.11 -18.25 -7.03
CA LYS A 79 -14.27 -18.73 -7.81
C LYS A 79 -15.05 -17.53 -8.37
N LEU A 80 -15.32 -16.54 -7.51
CA LEU A 80 -15.98 -15.31 -7.89
C LEU A 80 -15.17 -14.55 -8.94
N GLN A 81 -13.86 -14.40 -8.74
CA GLN A 81 -12.99 -13.70 -9.67
C GLN A 81 -13.11 -14.28 -11.08
N ARG A 82 -13.05 -15.62 -11.22
CA ARG A 82 -13.22 -16.28 -12.52
C ARG A 82 -14.62 -16.08 -13.12
N LYS A 83 -15.65 -15.93 -12.28
CA LYS A 83 -17.04 -15.70 -12.73
C LYS A 83 -17.27 -14.25 -13.18
N ARG A 84 -16.62 -13.29 -12.54
CA ARG A 84 -16.78 -11.84 -12.73
C ARG A 84 -15.81 -11.25 -13.76
N ILE A 85 -15.27 -12.08 -14.63
CA ILE A 85 -14.43 -11.66 -15.77
C ILE A 85 -15.19 -11.97 -17.04
N HIS A 86 -15.31 -10.98 -17.91
CA HIS A 86 -15.88 -11.16 -19.23
C HIS A 86 -14.83 -11.81 -20.15
N TYR A 87 -15.10 -13.04 -20.60
CA TYR A 87 -14.22 -13.79 -21.50
C TYR A 87 -14.76 -13.81 -22.93
N PRO A 88 -13.90 -13.89 -23.96
CA PRO A 88 -12.43 -13.78 -23.88
C PRO A 88 -11.99 -12.37 -23.46
N LEU A 89 -11.06 -12.26 -22.52
CA LEU A 89 -10.69 -10.98 -21.91
C LEU A 89 -9.65 -10.25 -22.79
N PRO A 90 -10.00 -9.14 -23.46
CA PRO A 90 -9.06 -8.40 -24.30
C PRO A 90 -7.97 -7.71 -23.47
N VAL A 91 -6.75 -7.77 -23.98
CA VAL A 91 -5.58 -7.08 -23.43
C VAL A 91 -5.07 -6.05 -24.43
N TYR A 92 -5.19 -4.79 -24.07
CA TYR A 92 -4.78 -3.65 -24.87
C TYR A 92 -3.35 -3.22 -24.57
N ARG A 93 -2.67 -2.74 -25.61
CA ARG A 93 -1.46 -1.92 -25.54
C ARG A 93 -1.55 -0.85 -26.62
N ASP A 94 -1.29 0.40 -26.27
CA ASP A 94 -1.29 1.53 -27.21
C ASP A 94 -2.60 1.60 -28.01
N GLY A 95 -3.73 1.43 -27.33
CA GLY A 95 -5.07 1.46 -27.92
C GLY A 95 -5.45 0.25 -28.79
N LYS A 96 -4.54 -0.73 -28.97
CA LYS A 96 -4.77 -1.91 -29.83
C LYS A 96 -4.86 -3.18 -29.00
N VAL A 97 -5.80 -4.06 -29.34
CA VAL A 97 -5.88 -5.40 -28.75
C VAL A 97 -4.64 -6.19 -29.19
N LYS A 98 -3.85 -6.66 -28.23
CA LYS A 98 -2.66 -7.49 -28.48
C LYS A 98 -2.93 -8.97 -28.30
N LYS A 99 -3.86 -9.33 -27.41
CA LYS A 99 -4.27 -10.71 -27.17
C LYS A 99 -5.59 -10.77 -26.44
N TYR A 100 -6.14 -11.98 -26.42
CA TYR A 100 -7.29 -12.36 -25.62
C TYR A 100 -6.87 -13.41 -24.60
N ILE A 101 -7.24 -13.23 -23.34
CA ILE A 101 -7.05 -14.23 -22.29
C ILE A 101 -8.30 -15.08 -22.23
N GLN A 102 -8.16 -16.38 -22.44
CA GLN A 102 -9.26 -17.34 -22.28
C GLN A 102 -9.51 -17.67 -20.80
N LYS A 103 -10.70 -18.18 -20.47
CA LYS A 103 -11.09 -18.53 -19.09
C LYS A 103 -10.08 -19.43 -18.37
N GLY A 104 -9.55 -20.44 -19.07
CA GLY A 104 -8.53 -21.36 -18.53
C GLY A 104 -7.13 -20.74 -18.39
N GLN A 105 -6.84 -19.65 -19.10
CA GLN A 105 -5.54 -18.97 -19.07
C GLN A 105 -5.47 -17.88 -17.98
N TRP A 106 -6.59 -17.54 -17.36
CA TRP A 106 -6.62 -16.57 -16.28
C TRP A 106 -5.88 -17.09 -15.05
N LYS A 107 -4.90 -16.29 -14.62
CA LYS A 107 -4.19 -16.47 -13.34
C LYS A 107 -4.86 -15.58 -12.32
N ILE A 108 -5.21 -16.16 -11.17
CA ILE A 108 -5.81 -15.42 -10.06
C ILE A 108 -4.89 -14.27 -9.66
N ASP A 109 -5.48 -13.10 -9.45
CA ASP A 109 -4.80 -11.90 -9.00
C ASP A 109 -5.43 -11.44 -7.69
N ASN A 110 -4.67 -11.45 -6.59
CA ASN A 110 -5.17 -11.02 -5.28
C ASN A 110 -5.08 -9.49 -5.09
N PHE A 111 -4.62 -8.73 -6.09
CA PHE A 111 -4.47 -7.27 -6.01
C PHE A 111 -3.76 -6.82 -4.72
N PHE A 112 -4.34 -5.91 -3.96
CA PHE A 112 -3.80 -5.38 -2.71
C PHE A 112 -4.17 -6.23 -1.49
N MET A 113 -4.87 -7.36 -1.63
CA MET A 113 -5.30 -8.20 -0.49
C MET A 113 -4.15 -8.85 0.28
N ARG A 114 -2.94 -8.86 -0.28
CA ARG A 114 -1.71 -9.31 0.40
C ARG A 114 -0.91 -8.17 1.04
N GLN A 115 -1.44 -6.96 0.96
CA GLN A 115 -0.92 -5.75 1.59
C GLN A 115 -1.87 -5.39 2.73
N ASP A 116 -1.40 -4.62 3.71
CA ASP A 116 -2.25 -4.12 4.80
C ASP A 116 -2.96 -2.81 4.43
N PHE A 117 -2.71 -2.29 3.21
CA PHE A 117 -3.27 -1.04 2.72
C PHE A 117 -3.41 -1.03 1.20
N TYR A 118 -4.15 -0.06 0.69
CA TYR A 118 -4.16 0.33 -0.72
C TYR A 118 -4.12 1.85 -0.83
N THR A 119 -3.89 2.35 -2.05
CA THR A 119 -3.69 3.78 -2.30
C THR A 119 -4.68 4.32 -3.32
N LEU A 120 -5.02 5.60 -3.17
CA LEU A 120 -5.88 6.35 -4.08
C LEU A 120 -5.26 7.71 -4.39
N ILE A 121 -5.57 8.23 -5.57
CA ILE A 121 -5.09 9.54 -6.03
C ILE A 121 -6.29 10.38 -6.46
N PHE A 122 -6.43 11.56 -5.87
CA PHE A 122 -7.49 12.52 -6.22
C PHE A 122 -6.90 13.90 -6.53
N ASP A 123 -7.58 14.70 -7.34
CA ASP A 123 -7.23 16.10 -7.57
C ASP A 123 -7.74 17.00 -6.43
N ASN A 124 -8.87 16.64 -5.82
CA ASN A 124 -9.54 17.42 -4.78
C ASN A 124 -10.51 16.58 -3.94
N ILE A 125 -10.97 17.15 -2.83
CA ILE A 125 -11.86 16.50 -1.84
C ILE A 125 -13.20 16.08 -2.46
N LYS A 126 -13.73 16.80 -3.46
CA LYS A 126 -15.00 16.42 -4.10
C LYS A 126 -14.90 15.06 -4.79
N GLN A 127 -13.75 14.75 -5.39
CA GLN A 127 -13.54 13.44 -6.01
C GLN A 127 -13.49 12.30 -4.99
N MET A 128 -13.09 12.55 -3.74
CA MET A 128 -13.10 11.54 -2.68
C MET A 128 -14.53 11.10 -2.31
N GLN A 129 -15.53 11.95 -2.55
CA GLN A 129 -16.94 11.62 -2.29
C GLN A 129 -17.52 10.65 -3.33
N VAL A 130 -16.93 10.57 -4.53
CA VAL A 130 -17.39 9.69 -5.62
C VAL A 130 -17.18 8.21 -5.29
N VAL A 131 -16.32 7.88 -4.33
CA VAL A 131 -16.09 6.50 -3.87
C VAL A 131 -17.38 5.83 -3.39
N LYS A 132 -18.32 6.61 -2.85
CA LYS A 132 -19.61 6.13 -2.32
C LYS A 132 -20.76 6.24 -3.32
N ASP A 133 -20.49 6.69 -4.54
CA ASP A 133 -21.51 6.86 -5.57
C ASP A 133 -21.91 5.51 -6.16
N THR A 134 -23.14 5.09 -5.90
CA THR A 134 -23.71 3.81 -6.36
C THR A 134 -24.19 3.85 -7.82
N SER A 135 -24.18 5.04 -8.44
CA SER A 135 -24.58 5.22 -9.84
C SER A 135 -23.43 4.95 -10.83
N ILE A 136 -22.19 4.84 -10.34
CA ILE A 136 -21.03 4.55 -11.18
C ILE A 136 -21.19 3.18 -11.86
N ASP A 137 -20.83 3.13 -13.14
CA ASP A 137 -20.90 1.93 -13.97
C ASP A 137 -19.56 1.59 -14.64
N HIS A 138 -18.54 2.43 -14.45
CA HIS A 138 -17.21 2.25 -15.02
C HIS A 138 -16.13 2.59 -13.98
N VAL A 139 -15.27 1.62 -13.70
CA VAL A 139 -14.15 1.78 -12.77
C VAL A 139 -12.87 1.21 -13.35
N ILE A 140 -11.76 1.92 -13.14
CA ILE A 140 -10.43 1.45 -13.53
C ILE A 140 -9.58 1.25 -12.28
N VAL A 141 -9.11 0.01 -12.07
CA VAL A 141 -8.11 -0.29 -11.04
C VAL A 141 -6.73 -0.29 -11.69
N GLU A 142 -5.82 0.55 -11.21
CA GLU A 142 -4.46 0.67 -11.71
C GLU A 142 -3.44 -0.01 -10.79
N LYS A 143 -2.49 -0.72 -11.38
CA LYS A 143 -1.21 -1.12 -10.78
C LYS A 143 -0.10 -0.29 -11.41
N VAL A 144 0.49 0.62 -10.64
CA VAL A 144 1.55 1.54 -11.10
C VAL A 144 2.92 0.97 -10.71
N TYR A 145 3.65 0.42 -11.68
CA TYR A 145 4.96 -0.16 -11.46
C TYR A 145 6.06 0.88 -11.72
N PHE A 146 6.63 1.46 -10.66
CA PHE A 146 7.63 2.53 -10.78
C PHE A 146 8.92 2.05 -11.46
N LYS A 147 9.49 0.92 -11.03
CA LYS A 147 10.74 0.39 -11.61
C LYS A 147 10.61 0.02 -13.10
N LYS A 148 9.42 -0.40 -13.53
CA LYS A 148 9.14 -0.81 -14.91
C LYS A 148 8.59 0.35 -15.76
N GLU A 149 8.29 1.48 -15.13
CA GLU A 149 7.62 2.64 -15.74
C GLU A 149 6.37 2.26 -16.56
N ILE A 150 5.56 1.33 -16.02
CA ILE A 150 4.34 0.84 -16.67
C ILE A 150 3.16 0.92 -15.70
N VAL A 151 2.01 1.29 -16.23
CA VAL A 151 0.71 1.19 -15.55
C VAL A 151 -0.10 0.08 -16.19
N LYS A 152 -0.52 -0.89 -15.38
CA LYS A 152 -1.49 -1.92 -15.78
C LYS A 152 -2.86 -1.53 -15.22
N GLN A 153 -3.83 -1.39 -16.10
CA GLN A 153 -5.20 -1.02 -15.78
C GLN A 153 -6.11 -2.23 -15.95
N TYR A 154 -7.00 -2.44 -15.00
CA TYR A 154 -8.08 -3.43 -15.05
C TYR A 154 -9.39 -2.66 -15.11
N LEU A 155 -10.11 -2.81 -16.22
CA LEU A 155 -11.33 -2.06 -16.46
C LEU A 155 -12.52 -2.91 -16.01
N PHE A 156 -13.37 -2.33 -15.20
CA PHE A 156 -14.59 -2.92 -14.69
C PHE A 156 -15.79 -2.11 -15.18
N ASN A 157 -16.78 -2.80 -15.71
CA ASN A 157 -18.04 -2.21 -16.11
C ASN A 157 -19.19 -2.90 -15.37
N ARG A 158 -20.22 -2.15 -15.01
CA ARG A 158 -21.46 -2.69 -14.49
C ARG A 158 -22.33 -3.14 -15.66
N ILE A 159 -22.49 -4.45 -15.82
CA ILE A 159 -23.25 -5.09 -16.89
C ILE A 159 -24.44 -5.81 -16.25
N ASN A 160 -25.66 -5.41 -16.59
CA ASN A 160 -26.90 -5.98 -16.02
C ASN A 160 -26.90 -5.96 -14.49
N GLY A 161 -26.47 -4.84 -13.90
CA GLY A 161 -26.40 -4.63 -12.45
C GLY A 161 -25.20 -5.28 -11.76
N GLN A 162 -24.33 -5.99 -12.49
CA GLN A 162 -23.20 -6.72 -11.93
C GLN A 162 -21.86 -6.17 -12.38
N TRP A 163 -20.91 -6.02 -11.47
CA TRP A 163 -19.56 -5.61 -11.83
C TRP A 163 -18.80 -6.73 -12.53
N MET A 164 -18.26 -6.42 -13.72
CA MET A 164 -17.53 -7.36 -14.55
C MET A 164 -16.22 -6.74 -14.99
N MET A 165 -15.10 -7.46 -14.84
CA MET A 165 -13.84 -7.07 -15.44
C MET A 165 -13.90 -7.33 -16.94
N THR A 166 -13.84 -6.27 -17.75
CA THR A 166 -14.10 -6.34 -19.20
C THR A 166 -12.85 -6.25 -20.04
N SER A 167 -11.77 -5.64 -19.53
CA SER A 167 -10.51 -5.57 -20.26
C SER A 167 -9.31 -5.26 -19.35
N ILE A 168 -8.13 -5.49 -19.89
CA ILE A 168 -6.87 -5.03 -19.30
C ILE A 168 -6.19 -4.10 -20.29
N ASN A 169 -5.65 -2.99 -19.81
CA ASN A 169 -4.82 -2.10 -20.61
C ASN A 169 -3.43 -1.95 -19.99
N TYR A 170 -2.40 -1.90 -20.82
CA TYR A 170 -1.06 -1.50 -20.40
C TYR A 170 -0.70 -0.19 -21.09
N LYS A 171 -0.25 0.78 -20.30
CA LYS A 171 0.27 2.06 -20.81
C LYS A 171 1.61 2.38 -20.12
N PRO A 172 2.54 3.04 -20.81
CA PRO A 172 3.70 3.64 -20.16
C PRO A 172 3.31 4.62 -19.05
N LEU A 173 4.13 4.74 -18.00
CA LEU A 173 3.88 5.64 -16.87
C LEU A 173 3.73 7.10 -17.31
N TYR A 174 4.51 7.53 -18.30
CA TYR A 174 4.48 8.90 -18.82
C TYR A 174 3.14 9.26 -19.50
N GLN A 175 2.34 8.27 -19.92
CA GLN A 175 1.00 8.48 -20.50
C GLN A 175 -0.10 8.46 -19.43
N ASN A 176 0.22 8.23 -18.15
CA ASN A 176 -0.76 8.32 -17.09
C ASN A 176 -1.12 9.80 -16.86
N MET A 177 -2.40 10.09 -16.58
CA MET A 177 -2.84 11.46 -16.27
C MET A 177 -2.17 12.04 -15.03
N ASN A 178 -1.71 11.16 -14.12
CA ASN A 178 -0.94 11.50 -12.93
C ASN A 178 0.58 11.44 -13.15
N ALA A 179 1.09 11.31 -14.38
CA ALA A 179 2.50 11.05 -14.67
C ALA A 179 3.47 12.01 -13.98
N SER A 180 3.19 13.32 -14.01
CA SER A 180 4.02 14.34 -13.34
C SER A 180 4.13 14.11 -11.84
N PHE A 181 2.99 13.83 -11.19
CA PHE A 181 2.93 13.52 -9.77
C PHE A 181 3.61 12.17 -9.45
N LEU A 182 3.36 11.14 -10.26
CA LEU A 182 3.93 9.80 -10.06
C LEU A 182 5.47 9.81 -10.20
N LYS A 183 6.01 10.58 -11.14
CA LYS A 183 7.46 10.78 -11.29
C LYS A 183 8.06 11.48 -10.07
N PHE A 184 7.38 12.51 -9.58
CA PHE A 184 7.76 13.17 -8.32
C PHE A 184 7.71 12.19 -7.14
N TYR A 185 6.60 11.47 -6.98
CA TYR A 185 6.37 10.56 -5.86
C TYR A 185 7.44 9.46 -5.81
N GLN A 186 7.80 8.89 -6.95
CA GLN A 186 8.87 7.89 -7.04
C GLN A 186 10.19 8.39 -6.44
N LYS A 187 10.55 9.66 -6.66
CA LYS A 187 11.73 10.27 -6.06
C LYS A 187 11.50 10.62 -4.59
N PHE A 188 10.32 11.16 -4.27
CA PHE A 188 9.90 11.54 -2.91
C PHE A 188 9.99 10.38 -1.92
N VAL A 189 9.67 9.14 -2.33
CA VAL A 189 9.76 7.97 -1.45
C VAL A 189 11.11 7.26 -1.47
N ALA A 190 12.00 7.60 -2.40
CA ALA A 190 13.29 6.93 -2.59
C ALA A 190 14.49 7.70 -2.00
N ASP A 191 14.38 9.02 -1.85
CA ASP A 191 15.47 9.91 -1.43
C ASP A 191 14.99 10.77 -0.25
N SER A 192 15.54 10.53 0.95
CA SER A 192 15.13 11.20 2.19
C SER A 192 15.46 12.70 2.18
N ALA A 193 16.60 13.09 1.61
CA ALA A 193 16.96 14.50 1.49
C ALA A 193 16.00 15.22 0.53
N TYR A 194 15.69 14.59 -0.61
CA TYR A 194 14.69 15.10 -1.53
C TYR A 194 13.29 15.14 -0.91
N GLN A 195 12.94 14.15 -0.08
CA GLN A 195 11.67 14.08 0.62
C GLN A 195 11.48 15.30 1.52
N VAL A 196 12.43 15.57 2.43
CA VAL A 196 12.41 16.73 3.33
C VAL A 196 12.39 18.03 2.55
N HIS A 197 13.24 18.18 1.52
CA HIS A 197 13.23 19.35 0.63
C HIS A 197 11.92 19.52 -0.15
N SER A 198 11.10 18.47 -0.26
CA SER A 198 9.80 18.51 -0.93
C SER A 198 8.64 18.72 0.05
N VAL A 199 8.90 18.88 1.34
CA VAL A 199 7.91 19.33 2.32
C VAL A 199 7.76 20.85 2.22
N ASN A 200 6.53 21.35 2.40
CA ASN A 200 6.27 22.78 2.49
C ASN A 200 6.65 23.30 3.86
N ASP A 201 7.12 24.54 3.92
CA ASP A 201 7.33 25.25 5.17
C ASP A 201 6.27 26.36 5.32
N PRO A 202 5.40 26.33 6.35
CA PRO A 202 5.14 25.18 7.23
C PRO A 202 4.32 24.07 6.54
N LEU A 203 4.42 22.83 7.04
CA LEU A 203 3.55 21.71 6.67
C LEU A 203 2.32 21.73 7.58
N MET A 204 1.11 21.75 7.01
CA MET A 204 -0.10 21.60 7.82
C MET A 204 -0.26 20.15 8.28
N PHE A 205 -0.61 19.95 9.54
CA PHE A 205 -0.85 18.63 10.13
C PHE A 205 -2.22 18.61 10.80
N THR A 206 -2.98 17.55 10.56
CA THR A 206 -4.22 17.23 11.30
C THR A 206 -4.11 15.78 11.78
N GLY A 207 -4.42 15.53 13.05
CA GLY A 207 -4.40 14.19 13.63
C GLY A 207 -5.37 14.07 14.81
N PRO A 208 -5.47 12.89 15.46
CA PRO A 208 -6.37 12.66 16.58
C PRO A 208 -6.04 13.59 17.75
N ASP A 209 -7.08 14.11 18.40
CA ASP A 209 -6.95 14.94 19.58
C ASP A 209 -6.69 14.06 20.82
N PRO A 210 -5.63 14.29 21.61
CA PRO A 210 -5.37 13.50 22.82
C PRO A 210 -6.40 13.74 23.93
N ASP A 211 -7.13 14.86 23.89
CA ASP A 211 -8.09 15.26 24.91
C ASP A 211 -9.55 15.00 24.49
N ASP A 212 -9.80 14.64 23.23
CA ASP A 212 -11.12 14.31 22.67
C ASP A 212 -11.04 13.08 21.76
N ASP A 213 -11.60 11.95 22.24
CA ASP A 213 -11.61 10.65 21.54
C ASP A 213 -12.24 10.70 20.13
N PHE A 214 -13.07 11.71 19.83
CA PHE A 214 -13.69 11.91 18.52
C PHE A 214 -13.19 13.17 17.81
N GLY A 215 -12.28 13.91 18.45
CA GLY A 215 -11.74 15.18 18.00
C GLY A 215 -10.53 15.01 17.09
N THR A 216 -10.21 16.09 16.38
CA THR A 216 -8.94 16.21 15.67
C THR A 216 -8.28 17.54 16.02
N MET A 217 -6.97 17.51 16.23
CA MET A 217 -6.18 18.73 16.40
C MET A 217 -5.49 19.10 15.10
N THR A 218 -5.35 20.40 14.85
CA THR A 218 -4.60 20.94 13.71
C THR A 218 -3.41 21.74 14.20
N GLY A 219 -2.27 21.52 13.57
CA GLY A 219 -1.03 22.23 13.85
C GLY A 219 -0.15 22.34 12.61
N THR A 220 1.10 22.70 12.84
CA THR A 220 2.09 22.88 11.79
C THR A 220 3.39 22.17 12.14
N LEU A 221 4.03 21.57 11.15
CA LEU A 221 5.34 20.95 11.28
C LEU A 221 6.36 21.72 10.41
N ALA A 222 7.56 21.92 10.95
CA ALA A 222 8.70 22.30 10.13
C ALA A 222 9.14 21.10 9.26
N PRO A 223 9.74 21.31 8.07
CA PRO A 223 10.20 20.23 7.20
C PRO A 223 11.14 19.22 7.89
N GLU A 224 11.93 19.64 8.86
CA GLU A 224 12.89 18.81 9.60
C GLU A 224 12.19 17.86 10.58
N GLN A 225 10.96 18.20 11.01
CA GLN A 225 10.16 17.36 11.89
C GLN A 225 9.42 16.27 11.10
N TRP A 226 9.13 16.50 9.82
CA TRP A 226 8.38 15.58 8.95
C TRP A 226 8.80 14.11 9.07
N PRO A 227 10.10 13.74 9.04
CA PRO A 227 10.50 12.33 9.11
C PRO A 227 10.01 11.58 10.35
N SER A 228 9.81 12.29 11.48
CA SER A 228 9.29 11.71 12.73
C SER A 228 7.78 11.44 12.69
N PHE A 229 7.05 12.08 11.77
CA PHE A 229 5.59 11.96 11.61
C PHE A 229 5.19 11.25 10.31
N ALA A 230 6.13 11.03 9.39
CA ALA A 230 5.86 10.45 8.09
C ALA A 230 5.31 9.03 8.23
N PRO A 231 4.16 8.70 7.62
CA PRO A 231 3.70 7.32 7.57
C PRO A 231 4.66 6.48 6.73
N GLN A 232 4.56 5.15 6.82
CA GLN A 232 5.23 4.28 5.86
C GLN A 232 4.62 4.47 4.47
N LEU A 233 5.41 5.00 3.54
CA LEU A 233 4.97 5.25 2.17
C LEU A 233 5.37 4.08 1.24
N PRO A 234 4.44 3.55 0.42
CA PRO A 234 4.74 2.45 -0.48
C PRO A 234 5.81 2.79 -1.51
N ARG A 235 6.78 1.87 -1.64
CA ARG A 235 7.85 1.95 -2.64
C ARG A 235 7.65 0.88 -3.73
N GLY A 236 7.94 1.23 -4.97
CA GLY A 236 8.00 0.27 -6.10
C GLY A 236 6.69 -0.02 -6.83
N LEU A 237 5.60 -0.35 -6.12
CA LEU A 237 4.25 -0.54 -6.70
C LEU A 237 3.21 0.16 -5.82
N ILE A 238 2.33 0.94 -6.45
CA ILE A 238 1.12 1.48 -5.81
C ILE A 238 -0.12 1.11 -6.61
N TYR A 239 -1.26 1.19 -5.94
CA TYR A 239 -2.57 1.06 -6.55
C TYR A 239 -3.21 2.43 -6.77
N ASN A 240 -4.18 2.49 -7.68
CA ASN A 240 -5.11 3.61 -7.76
C ASN A 240 -6.45 3.08 -8.26
N ILE A 241 -7.54 3.73 -7.89
CA ILE A 241 -8.88 3.39 -8.36
C ILE A 241 -9.54 4.64 -8.92
N ILE A 242 -10.00 4.54 -10.16
CA ILE A 242 -10.66 5.62 -10.90
C ILE A 242 -12.13 5.25 -11.02
N TYR A 243 -12.97 5.81 -10.16
CA TYR A 243 -14.42 5.65 -10.05
C TYR A 243 -15.21 6.48 -11.08
N GLY A 244 -14.59 6.84 -12.22
CA GLY A 244 -15.18 7.75 -13.21
C GLY A 244 -14.88 9.23 -12.97
N GLN A 245 -14.15 9.59 -11.90
CA GLN A 245 -13.63 10.95 -11.74
C GLN A 245 -12.69 11.29 -12.90
N LYS A 246 -12.90 12.46 -13.51
CA LYS A 246 -12.01 12.97 -14.55
C LYS A 246 -10.80 13.64 -13.88
N TYR A 247 -9.60 13.14 -14.17
CA TYR A 247 -8.40 13.88 -13.85
C TYR A 247 -8.25 15.06 -14.82
N THR A 248 -7.82 16.19 -14.31
CA THR A 248 -7.35 17.31 -15.12
C THR A 248 -5.85 17.49 -14.89
N GLU A 249 -5.16 18.29 -15.71
CA GLU A 249 -3.83 18.78 -15.34
C GLU A 249 -3.96 19.68 -14.10
N SER A 250 -4.07 19.04 -12.93
CA SER A 250 -4.26 19.70 -11.65
C SER A 250 -2.91 19.92 -10.98
N ASN A 251 -2.74 21.13 -10.43
CA ASN A 251 -1.63 21.51 -9.57
C ASN A 251 -1.79 21.01 -8.13
N GLN A 252 -2.77 20.15 -7.86
CA GLN A 252 -2.98 19.51 -6.57
C GLN A 252 -3.21 18.02 -6.75
N LYS A 253 -2.69 17.23 -5.81
CA LYS A 253 -2.99 15.81 -5.65
C LYS A 253 -3.16 15.48 -4.18
N ILE A 254 -4.21 14.72 -3.86
CA ILE A 254 -4.43 14.11 -2.56
C ILE A 254 -4.10 12.63 -2.75
N PHE A 255 -3.03 12.19 -2.10
CA PHE A 255 -2.60 10.80 -2.07
C PHE A 255 -3.10 10.17 -0.77
N VAL A 256 -4.03 9.23 -0.89
CA VAL A 256 -4.65 8.58 0.25
C VAL A 256 -4.05 7.19 0.40
N VAL A 257 -3.68 6.83 1.62
CA VAL A 257 -3.29 5.48 2.03
C VAL A 257 -4.38 4.98 2.96
N ARG A 258 -5.12 3.94 2.56
CA ARG A 258 -6.18 3.32 3.37
C ARG A 258 -5.75 1.94 3.82
N GLY A 259 -5.81 1.71 5.11
CA GLY A 259 -5.62 0.39 5.68
C GLY A 259 -6.79 -0.54 5.37
N ILE A 260 -6.50 -1.83 5.24
CA ILE A 260 -7.48 -2.87 4.94
C ILE A 260 -7.99 -3.43 6.27
N ALA A 261 -9.30 -3.31 6.51
CA ALA A 261 -9.99 -3.83 7.69
C ALA A 261 -9.51 -3.29 9.06
N ASN A 262 -8.82 -2.15 9.10
CA ASN A 262 -8.34 -1.53 10.35
C ASN A 262 -8.81 -0.07 10.55
N GLY A 263 -9.55 0.50 9.59
CA GLY A 263 -10.10 1.86 9.68
C GLY A 263 -9.07 2.99 9.55
N LEU A 264 -7.78 2.68 9.37
CA LEU A 264 -6.73 3.69 9.23
C LEU A 264 -6.80 4.36 7.86
N GLU A 265 -6.75 5.68 7.84
CA GLU A 265 -6.63 6.47 6.62
C GLU A 265 -5.56 7.53 6.82
N THR A 266 -4.72 7.75 5.82
CA THR A 266 -3.76 8.85 5.83
C THR A 266 -3.82 9.58 4.50
N GLU A 267 -4.04 10.88 4.56
CA GLU A 267 -4.12 11.76 3.40
C GLU A 267 -2.90 12.67 3.32
N LEU A 268 -2.21 12.63 2.19
CA LEU A 268 -1.09 13.52 1.88
C LEU A 268 -1.50 14.45 0.74
N THR A 269 -1.69 15.73 1.04
CA THR A 269 -2.01 16.74 0.03
C THR A 269 -0.76 17.40 -0.50
N PHE A 270 -0.50 17.18 -1.79
CA PHE A 270 0.58 17.79 -2.54
C PHE A 270 0.05 18.92 -3.41
N LYS A 271 0.77 20.05 -3.43
CA LYS A 271 0.52 21.15 -4.35
C LYS A 271 1.77 21.44 -5.18
N LYS A 272 1.57 21.68 -6.46
CA LYS A 272 2.62 22.10 -7.39
C LYS A 272 2.86 23.61 -7.20
N ARG A 273 4.06 23.98 -6.80
CA ARG A 273 4.53 25.36 -6.69
C ARG A 273 5.59 25.60 -7.76
N GLY A 274 5.23 26.32 -8.81
CA GLY A 274 6.00 26.36 -10.06
C GLY A 274 6.08 24.97 -10.68
N GLU A 275 7.30 24.48 -10.92
CA GLU A 275 7.52 23.14 -11.49
C GLU A 275 7.67 22.04 -10.43
N LYS A 276 7.71 22.39 -9.14
CA LYS A 276 8.01 21.45 -8.05
C LYS A 276 6.76 21.09 -7.26
N TRP A 277 6.56 19.79 -7.03
CA TRP A 277 5.55 19.31 -6.10
C TRP A 277 6.03 19.50 -4.66
N LYS A 278 5.13 19.94 -3.78
CA LYS A 278 5.37 20.13 -2.35
C LYS A 278 4.29 19.43 -1.55
N LEU A 279 4.66 18.67 -0.51
CA LEU A 279 3.72 18.19 0.49
C LEU A 279 3.27 19.38 1.35
N THR A 280 1.98 19.68 1.33
CA THR A 280 1.42 20.87 1.99
C THR A 280 0.52 20.55 3.17
N LYS A 281 -0.05 19.35 3.21
CA LYS A 281 -0.87 18.90 4.33
C LYS A 281 -0.73 17.39 4.54
N LEU A 282 -0.65 16.98 5.80
CA LEU A 282 -0.85 15.62 6.28
C LEU A 282 -2.11 15.58 7.13
N SER A 283 -3.00 14.61 6.86
CA SER A 283 -4.16 14.30 7.70
C SER A 283 -4.14 12.80 8.03
N MET A 284 -4.29 12.47 9.31
CA MET A 284 -4.31 11.11 9.85
C MET A 284 -5.54 10.91 10.73
#